data_AF-A0A1F9DLI6-F1
#
_entry.id   AF-A0A1F9DLI6-F1
#
_cell.length_a   1.000
_cell.length_b   1.000
_cell.length_c   1.000
_cell.angle_alpha   90.00
_cell.angle_beta   90.00
_cell.angle_gamma   90.00
#
_symmetry.space_group_name_H-M   'P 1'
#
loop_
_entity.id
_entity.type
_entity.pdbx_description
1 polymer ?
#
loop_
_entity_poly.entity_id
_entity_poly.type
_entity_poly.pdbx_seq_one_letter_code
_entity_poly.pdbx_strand_id
1 'polypeptide(L)'
;MKKNGDRILWTGKDSKARPKRIKLNLLILITLLMLFFIGGSLFYVWSRIQVIRLGYEISNVLKEEKALTEANKRLRLEIATLKSYARIEKLAVEELRMAKPKPEQVIVIR
;
A
#
# COMPACT_ATOMS: atom_id res chain seq x y z
N MET A 1 60.04 2.17 -83.22
CA MET A 1 60.63 2.56 -81.92
C MET A 1 59.50 2.86 -80.93
N LYS A 2 59.42 2.05 -79.86
CA LYS A 2 58.79 2.24 -78.53
C LYS A 2 57.31 2.70 -78.36
N LYS A 3 56.51 1.70 -77.95
CA LYS A 3 55.62 1.60 -76.77
C LYS A 3 54.42 2.55 -76.61
N ASN A 4 53.26 1.98 -76.93
CA ASN A 4 52.12 1.67 -76.04
C ASN A 4 52.03 2.40 -74.69
N GLY A 5 50.86 2.96 -74.40
CA GLY A 5 50.52 3.53 -73.10
C GLY A 5 49.05 3.90 -73.02
N ASP A 6 48.22 2.88 -72.81
CA ASP A 6 46.79 2.95 -72.52
C ASP A 6 46.54 3.90 -71.35
N ARG A 7 45.95 5.07 -71.63
CA ARG A 7 45.48 5.98 -70.57
C ARG A 7 43.98 5.82 -70.41
N ILE A 8 43.64 4.66 -69.87
CA ILE A 8 42.50 4.43 -68.99
C ILE A 8 42.52 5.50 -67.88
N LEU A 9 41.83 6.62 -68.10
CA LEU A 9 41.40 7.50 -67.02
C LEU A 9 40.11 6.93 -66.43
N TRP A 10 40.26 5.79 -65.76
CA TRP A 10 39.43 5.48 -64.61
C TRP A 10 39.71 6.55 -63.56
N THR A 11 38.87 7.57 -63.46
CA THR A 11 38.80 8.35 -62.22
C THR A 11 37.70 7.70 -61.40
N GLY A 12 38.14 6.97 -60.38
CA GLY A 12 37.33 6.09 -59.55
C GLY A 12 35.99 6.69 -59.19
N LYS A 13 34.97 5.84 -59.26
CA LYS A 13 33.69 5.99 -58.59
C LYS A 13 33.96 6.49 -57.17
N ASP A 14 33.70 7.78 -56.92
CA ASP A 14 33.83 8.37 -55.61
C ASP A 14 32.96 7.57 -54.66
N SER A 15 33.58 6.71 -53.85
CA SER A 15 32.92 6.03 -52.77
C SER A 15 32.57 7.10 -51.75
N LYS A 16 31.40 7.72 -51.93
CA LYS A 16 30.80 8.68 -51.00
C LYS A 16 30.71 8.00 -49.64
N ALA A 17 31.72 8.19 -48.80
CA ALA A 17 31.72 7.82 -47.41
C ALA A 17 30.67 8.71 -46.70
N ARG A 18 29.42 8.27 -46.74
CA ARG A 18 28.29 8.86 -46.01
C ARG A 18 28.33 8.43 -44.53
N PRO A 19 27.74 9.22 -43.63
CA PRO A 19 28.45 9.81 -42.51
C PRO A 19 28.44 8.91 -41.27
N LYS A 20 29.62 8.76 -40.65
CA LYS A 20 29.79 8.06 -39.36
C LYS A 20 29.00 8.71 -38.20
N ARG A 21 28.44 9.91 -38.40
CA ARG A 21 27.63 10.66 -37.42
C ARG A 21 26.30 9.98 -37.06
N ILE A 22 25.68 9.24 -37.98
CA ILE A 22 24.37 8.59 -37.71
C ILE A 22 24.52 7.43 -36.70
N LYS A 23 25.61 6.65 -36.79
CA LYS A 23 25.87 5.57 -35.83
C LYS A 23 26.15 6.09 -34.42
N LEU A 24 26.78 7.26 -34.30
CA LEU A 24 27.05 7.88 -32.99
C LEU A 24 25.76 8.39 -32.34
N ASN A 25 24.88 9.07 -33.09
CA ASN A 25 23.57 9.50 -32.57
C ASN A 25 22.69 8.31 -32.18
N LEU A 26 22.76 7.21 -32.93
CA LEU A 26 22.05 5.97 -32.60
C LEU A 26 22.58 5.34 -31.31
N LEU A 27 23.90 5.28 -31.13
CA LEU A 27 24.51 4.78 -29.89
C LEU A 27 24.13 5.65 -28.69
N ILE A 28 24.14 6.98 -28.84
CA ILE A 28 23.72 7.93 -27.79
C ILE A 28 22.23 7.75 -27.46
N LEU A 29 21.38 7.55 -28.47
CA LEU A 29 19.95 7.31 -28.26
C LEU A 29 19.72 6.00 -27.48
N ILE A 30 20.44 4.93 -27.83
CA ILE A 30 20.33 3.63 -27.16
C ILE A 30 20.83 3.72 -25.72
N THR A 31 21.97 4.38 -25.46
CA THR A 31 22.47 4.55 -24.08
C THR A 31 21.53 5.41 -23.25
N LEU A 32 20.95 6.47 -23.80
CA LEU A 32 19.97 7.31 -23.11
C LEU A 32 18.70 6.50 -22.75
N LEU A 33 18.21 5.70 -23.69
CA LEU A 33 17.05 4.82 -23.46
C LEU A 33 17.35 3.80 -22.36
N MET A 34 18.52 3.17 -22.40
CA MET A 34 18.94 2.20 -21.39
C MET A 34 19.04 2.84 -20.00
N LEU A 35 19.61 4.05 -19.92
CA LEU A 35 19.70 4.81 -18.67
C LEU A 35 18.33 5.18 -18.13
N PHE A 36 17.39 5.56 -19.01
CA PHE A 36 16.01 5.86 -18.64
C PHE A 36 15.30 4.62 -18.07
N PHE A 37 15.46 3.45 -18.69
CA PHE A 37 14.90 2.20 -18.18
C PHE A 37 15.48 1.83 -16.81
N ILE A 38 16.79 1.96 -16.63
CA ILE A 38 17.45 1.70 -15.34
C ILE A 38 16.93 2.65 -14.27
N GLY A 39 16.89 3.96 -14.56
CA GLY A 39 16.38 4.97 -13.64
C GLY A 39 14.91 4.73 -13.28
N GLY A 40 14.07 4.44 -14.27
CA GLY A 40 12.65 4.12 -14.08
C GLY A 40 12.44 2.86 -13.23
N SER A 41 13.25 1.82 -13.44
CA SER A 41 13.20 0.60 -12.63
C SER A 41 13.59 0.85 -11.17
N LEU A 42 14.65 1.63 -10.93
CA LEU A 42 15.05 2.00 -9.56
C LEU A 42 13.97 2.83 -8.88
N PHE A 43 13.40 3.81 -9.59
CA PHE A 43 12.32 4.63 -9.08
C PHE A 43 11.08 3.79 -8.74
N TYR A 44 10.73 2.82 -9.58
CA TYR A 44 9.62 1.90 -9.34
C TYR A 44 9.83 1.07 -8.08
N VAL A 45 11.01 0.46 -7.91
CA VAL A 45 11.34 -0.32 -6.71
C VAL A 45 11.29 0.56 -5.46
N TRP A 46 11.85 1.78 -5.53
CA TRP A 46 11.81 2.73 -4.42
C TRP A 46 10.38 3.13 -4.04
N SER A 47 9.55 3.46 -5.01
CA SER A 47 8.12 3.75 -4.80
C SER A 47 7.40 2.56 -4.17
N ARG A 48 7.67 1.34 -4.65
CA ARG A 48 7.05 0.12 -4.13
C ARG A 48 7.47 -0.17 -2.68
N ILE A 49 8.70 0.16 -2.29
CA ILE A 49 9.17 0.09 -0.89
C ILE A 49 8.45 1.13 -0.02
N GLN A 50 8.25 2.35 -0.51
CA GLN A 50 7.51 3.40 0.21
C GLN A 50 6.05 3.00 0.45
N VAL A 51 5.40 2.44 -0.57
CA VAL A 51 4.01 1.94 -0.48
C VAL A 51 3.89 0.83 0.56
N ILE A 52 4.87 -0.08 0.62
CA ILE A 52 4.87 -1.14 1.65
C ILE A 52 4.98 -0.52 3.06
N ARG A 53 5.90 0.41 3.29
CA ARG A 53 6.04 1.06 4.61
C ARG A 53 4.75 1.76 5.04
N LEU A 54 4.14 2.51 4.12
CA LEU A 54 2.88 3.22 4.39
C LEU A 54 1.74 2.23 4.67
N GLY A 55 1.68 1.12 3.93
CA GLY A 55 0.72 0.04 4.17
C GLY A 55 0.89 -0.63 5.53
N TYR A 56 2.13 -0.80 6.02
CA TYR A 56 2.40 -1.31 7.36
C TYR A 56 1.96 -0.34 8.46
N GLU A 57 2.20 0.95 8.26
CA GLU A 57 1.79 1.99 9.21
C GLU A 57 0.26 2.05 9.34
N ILE A 58 -0.45 1.99 8.20
CA ILE A 58 -1.91 1.87 8.16
C ILE A 58 -2.37 0.59 8.87
N SER A 59 -1.70 -0.54 8.62
CA SER A 59 -2.07 -1.83 9.20
C SER A 59 -1.90 -1.87 10.73
N ASN A 60 -0.89 -1.17 11.27
CA ASN A 60 -0.68 -1.06 12.70
C ASN A 60 -1.77 -0.21 13.37
N VAL A 61 -2.09 0.95 12.80
CA VAL A 61 -3.18 1.80 13.31
C VAL A 61 -4.53 1.07 13.23
N LEU A 62 -4.79 0.33 12.14
CA LEU A 62 -6.02 -0.46 12.00
C LEU A 62 -6.13 -1.59 13.03
N LYS A 63 -5.01 -2.21 13.43
CA LYS A 63 -5.00 -3.25 14.46
C LYS A 63 -5.34 -2.69 15.83
N GLU A 64 -4.82 -1.51 16.16
CA GLU A 64 -5.08 -0.85 17.43
C GLU A 64 -6.55 -0.41 17.54
N GLU A 65 -7.10 0.18 16.48
CA GLU A 65 -8.53 0.49 16.36
C GLU A 65 -9.43 -0.75 16.52
N LYS A 66 -9.05 -1.88 15.89
CA LYS A 66 -9.77 -3.15 16.03
C LYS A 66 -9.72 -3.69 17.46
N ALA A 67 -8.56 -3.64 18.11
CA ALA A 67 -8.41 -4.10 19.49
C ALA A 67 -9.25 -3.25 20.45
N LEU A 68 -9.22 -1.92 20.30
CA LEU A 68 -10.03 -1.01 21.11
C LEU A 68 -11.53 -1.23 20.89
N THR A 69 -11.97 -1.40 19.65
CA THR A 69 -13.39 -1.63 19.34
C THR A 69 -13.90 -2.97 19.86
N GLU A 70 -13.09 -4.04 19.81
CA GLU A 70 -13.43 -5.32 20.44
C GLU A 70 -13.51 -5.21 21.96
N ALA A 71 -12.54 -4.55 22.61
CA ALA A 71 -12.56 -4.32 24.05
C ALA A 71 -13.81 -3.54 24.48
N ASN A 72 -14.17 -2.49 23.73
CA ASN A 72 -15.36 -1.67 24.02
C ASN A 72 -16.65 -2.48 23.87
N LYS A 73 -16.76 -3.33 22.84
CA LYS A 73 -17.90 -4.25 22.68
C LYS A 73 -18.01 -5.22 23.86
N ARG A 74 -16.88 -5.80 24.29
CA ARG A 74 -16.85 -6.72 25.44
C ARG A 74 -17.28 -6.02 26.72
N LEU A 75 -16.74 -4.84 27.01
CA LEU A 75 -17.12 -4.04 28.17
C LEU A 75 -18.61 -3.65 28.15
N ARG A 76 -19.16 -3.31 26.98
CA ARG A 76 -20.61 -3.04 26.84
C ARG A 76 -21.46 -4.27 27.13
N LEU A 77 -21.01 -5.45 26.70
CA LEU A 77 -21.69 -6.72 27.02
C LEU A 77 -21.59 -7.06 28.51
N GLU A 78 -20.42 -6.87 29.13
CA GLU A 78 -20.23 -7.01 30.57
C GLU A 78 -21.11 -6.04 31.36
N ILE A 79 -21.22 -4.78 30.94
CA ILE A 79 -22.14 -3.81 31.55
C ILE A 79 -23.60 -4.23 31.37
N ALA A 80 -24.00 -4.68 30.18
CA ALA A 80 -25.38 -5.10 29.91
C ALA A 80 -25.76 -6.35 30.73
N THR A 81 -24.84 -7.29 30.90
CA THR A 81 -25.04 -8.49 31.74
C THR A 81 -25.05 -8.15 33.22
N LEU A 82 -24.16 -7.26 33.68
CA LEU A 82 -24.15 -6.79 35.08
C LEU A 82 -25.38 -5.96 35.42
N LYS A 83 -25.86 -5.13 34.49
CA LYS A 83 -27.12 -4.38 34.61
C LYS A 83 -28.35 -5.23 34.31
N SER A 84 -28.19 -6.49 33.91
CA SER A 84 -29.35 -7.32 33.61
C SER A 84 -30.18 -7.48 34.88
N TYR A 85 -31.45 -7.08 34.77
CA TYR A 85 -32.42 -7.16 35.87
C TYR A 85 -32.48 -8.56 36.47
N ALA A 86 -32.35 -9.60 35.64
CA ALA A 86 -32.31 -10.99 36.05
C ALA A 86 -31.15 -11.33 37.02
N ARG A 87 -29.94 -10.79 36.81
CA ARG A 87 -28.81 -11.01 37.73
C ARG A 87 -29.01 -10.24 39.04
N ILE A 88 -29.56 -9.03 38.97
CA ILE A 88 -29.86 -8.20 40.14
C ILE A 88 -30.96 -8.85 40.99
N GLU A 89 -32.03 -9.34 40.36
CA GLU A 89 -33.12 -10.06 41.02
C GLU A 89 -32.62 -11.36 41.66
N LYS A 90 -31.78 -12.11 40.95
CA LYS A 90 -31.15 -13.33 41.49
C LYS A 90 -30.31 -13.04 42.74
N LEU A 91 -29.44 -12.03 42.70
CA LEU A 91 -28.64 -11.64 43.87
C LEU A 91 -29.50 -11.12 45.03
N ALA A 92 -30.54 -10.32 44.71
CA ALA A 92 -31.47 -9.79 45.70
C ALA A 92 -32.24 -10.90 46.43
N VAL A 93 -32.72 -11.90 45.69
CA VAL A 93 -33.51 -13.01 46.27
C VAL A 93 -32.62 -14.05 46.94
N GLU A 94 -31.54 -14.49 46.29
CA GLU A 94 -30.72 -15.61 46.77
C GLU A 94 -29.74 -15.20 47.88
N GLU A 95 -29.03 -14.08 47.71
CA GLU A 95 -27.99 -13.69 48.68
C GLU A 95 -28.49 -12.67 49.70
N LEU A 96 -29.28 -11.68 49.26
CA LEU A 96 -29.78 -10.62 50.15
C LEU A 96 -31.12 -10.99 50.80
N ARG A 97 -31.72 -12.14 50.45
CA ARG A 97 -33.03 -12.61 50.94
C ARG A 97 -34.15 -11.56 50.85
N MET A 98 -34.04 -10.66 49.87
CA MET A 98 -35.06 -9.67 49.60
C MET A 98 -36.27 -10.35 48.97
N ALA A 99 -37.46 -10.01 49.46
CA ALA A 99 -38.73 -10.42 48.89
C ALA A 99 -39.39 -9.24 48.18
N LYS A 100 -40.16 -9.52 47.12
CA LYS A 100 -40.93 -8.46 46.45
C LYS A 100 -41.88 -7.81 47.45
N PRO A 101 -41.95 -6.46 47.51
CA PRO A 101 -42.85 -5.77 48.42
C PRO A 101 -44.30 -6.07 48.05
N LYS A 102 -45.16 -6.18 49.06
CA LYS A 102 -46.60 -6.36 48.85
C LYS A 102 -47.22 -5.08 48.26
N PRO A 103 -48.35 -5.17 47.55
CA PRO A 103 -49.02 -3.99 46.98
C PRO A 103 -49.30 -2.90 48.02
N GLU A 104 -49.57 -3.30 49.27
CA GLU A 104 -49.83 -2.39 50.38
C GLU A 104 -48.60 -1.58 50.84
N GLN A 105 -47.38 -1.98 50.44
CA GLN A 105 -46.12 -1.40 50.90
C GLN A 105 -45.47 -0.46 49.87
N VAL A 106 -46.12 -0.25 48.71
CA VAL A 106 -45.60 0.60 47.62
C VAL A 106 -46.24 1.98 47.69
N ILE A 107 -45.43 3.01 47.95
CA ILE A 107 -45.86 4.42 47.96
C ILE A 107 -45.30 5.09 46.71
N VAL A 108 -46.18 5.56 45.82
CA VAL A 108 -45.79 6.31 44.63
C VAL A 108 -45.62 7.79 45.02
N ILE A 109 -44.38 8.28 44.99
CA ILE A 109 -44.09 9.70 45.19
C ILE A 109 -44.15 10.39 43.81
N ARG A 110 -44.91 11.47 43.73
CA ARG A 110 -45.08 12.29 42.51
C ARG A 110 -44.27 13.57 42.60
#